data_AF-A0A960AYT9-F1
#
_entry.id   AF-A0A960AYT9-F1
#
_cell.length_a   1.000
_cell.length_b   1.000
_cell.length_c   1.000
_cell.angle_alpha   90.00
_cell.angle_beta   90.00
_cell.angle_gamma   90.00
#
_symmetry.space_group_name_H-M   'P 1'
#
loop_
_entity.id
_entity.type
_entity.pdbx_description
1 polymer ?
#
loop_
_entity_poly.entity_id
_entity_poly.type
_entity_poly.pdbx_seq_one_letter_code
_entity_poly.pdbx_strand_id
1 'polypeptide(L)'
;MTTTKEAARTFLAGHRIAVTGVSHAPKGHGSNAVYDWLKKNGYEAFAVNPNAAQVGDDATYPSLAAIPGGVDGVVIGTRPDRAEATMREAVELGITQVWMHRAFGAGSVSDTATAYGRQHGVTVIDGGCPLMFADNADAGHRFFCRIGTWTKKVPKHV
;
A
#
# COMPACT_ATOMS: atom_id res chain seq x y z
N MET A 1 -19.02 10.16 1.51
CA MET A 1 -17.80 9.73 2.24
C MET A 1 -17.78 8.21 2.23
N THR A 2 -16.75 7.61 1.67
CA THR A 2 -16.63 6.15 1.56
C THR A 2 -16.05 5.61 2.86
N THR A 3 -16.56 4.50 3.38
CA THR A 3 -15.95 3.90 4.58
C THR A 3 -14.60 3.29 4.21
N THR A 4 -13.65 3.28 5.14
CA THR A 4 -12.34 2.63 4.92
C THR A 4 -12.51 1.15 4.56
N LYS A 5 -13.54 0.49 5.09
CA LYS A 5 -13.85 -0.91 4.76
C LYS A 5 -14.27 -1.07 3.30
N GLU A 6 -15.13 -0.20 2.77
CA GLU A 6 -15.54 -0.22 1.36
C GLU A 6 -14.37 0.13 0.43
N ALA A 7 -13.58 1.14 0.79
CA ALA A 7 -12.38 1.50 0.05
C ALA A 7 -11.37 0.34 0.02
N ALA A 8 -11.16 -0.33 1.16
CA ALA A 8 -10.28 -1.49 1.24
C ALA A 8 -10.77 -2.67 0.40
N ARG A 9 -12.09 -2.94 0.40
CA ARG A 9 -12.69 -3.95 -0.48
C ARG A 9 -12.48 -3.62 -1.96
N THR A 10 -12.64 -2.35 -2.33
CA THR A 10 -12.42 -1.89 -3.71
C THR A 10 -10.95 -2.03 -4.11
N PHE A 11 -10.03 -1.64 -3.23
CA PHE A 11 -8.60 -1.83 -3.43
C PHE A 11 -8.23 -3.31 -3.62
N LEU A 12 -8.72 -4.18 -2.74
CA LEU A 12 -8.44 -5.63 -2.78
C LEU A 12 -9.21 -6.37 -3.89
N ALA A 13 -10.18 -5.74 -4.53
CA ALA A 13 -10.80 -6.28 -5.74
C ALA A 13 -9.89 -6.13 -6.98
N GLY A 14 -8.91 -5.21 -6.93
CA GLY A 14 -7.85 -5.11 -7.93
C GLY A 14 -6.88 -6.30 -7.81
N HIS A 15 -6.44 -6.85 -8.94
CA HIS A 15 -5.61 -8.05 -8.97
C HIS A 15 -4.11 -7.73 -9.09
N ARG A 16 -3.78 -6.66 -9.81
CA ARG A 16 -2.41 -6.20 -10.09
C ARG A 16 -2.03 -5.13 -9.10
N ILE A 17 -1.19 -5.45 -8.11
CA ILE A 17 -0.88 -4.52 -7.02
C ILE A 17 0.63 -4.27 -6.93
N ALA A 18 1.03 -3.00 -7.04
CA ALA A 18 2.42 -2.61 -6.78
C ALA A 18 2.64 -2.38 -5.28
N VAL A 19 3.81 -2.79 -4.77
CA VAL A 19 4.22 -2.54 -3.39
C VAL A 19 5.57 -1.84 -3.40
N THR A 20 5.61 -0.59 -2.92
CA THR A 20 6.86 0.16 -2.82
C THR A 20 7.57 -0.12 -1.50
N GLY A 21 8.90 -0.06 -1.52
CA GLY A 21 9.72 -0.25 -0.32
C GLY A 21 10.02 -1.71 0.03
N VAL A 22 9.73 -2.65 -0.88
CA VAL A 22 10.19 -4.05 -0.78
C VAL A 22 11.73 -4.09 -0.89
N SER A 23 12.40 -4.76 0.05
CA SER A 23 13.86 -4.72 0.18
C SER A 23 14.43 -5.99 0.83
N HIS A 24 15.69 -6.34 0.53
CA HIS A 24 16.45 -7.39 1.23
C HIS A 24 16.73 -7.05 2.71
N ALA A 25 16.77 -5.77 3.05
CA ALA A 25 16.98 -5.28 4.41
C ALA A 25 15.75 -4.44 4.85
N PRO A 26 14.61 -5.08 5.16
CA PRO A 26 13.39 -4.37 5.51
C PRO A 26 13.56 -3.66 6.86
N LYS A 27 13.36 -2.33 6.87
CA LYS A 27 13.51 -1.50 8.08
C LYS A 27 12.20 -1.32 8.86
N GLY A 28 11.36 -2.34 8.90
CA GLY A 28 10.11 -2.32 9.68
C GLY A 28 8.91 -1.62 9.03
N HIS A 29 8.96 -1.32 7.72
CA HIS A 29 7.85 -0.68 6.99
C HIS A 29 6.69 -1.63 6.61
N GLY A 30 6.81 -2.93 6.88
CA GLY A 30 5.76 -3.91 6.57
C GLY A 30 5.60 -4.26 5.09
N SER A 31 6.31 -3.59 4.17
CA SER A 31 6.18 -3.74 2.71
C SER A 31 6.43 -5.17 2.24
N ASN A 32 7.50 -5.82 2.71
CA ASN A 32 7.77 -7.23 2.37
C ASN A 32 6.64 -8.15 2.83
N ALA A 33 6.12 -7.95 4.04
CA ALA A 33 5.02 -8.78 4.56
C ALA A 33 3.74 -8.59 3.74
N VAL A 34 3.44 -7.36 3.31
CA VAL A 34 2.31 -7.08 2.41
C VAL A 34 2.53 -7.75 1.05
N TYR A 35 3.72 -7.59 0.46
CA TYR A 35 4.07 -8.16 -0.84
C TYR A 35 3.99 -9.69 -0.84
N ASP A 36 4.62 -10.36 0.14
CA ASP A 36 4.59 -11.81 0.27
C ASP A 36 3.16 -12.33 0.47
N TRP A 37 2.35 -11.61 1.24
CA TRP A 37 0.95 -11.97 1.45
C TRP A 37 0.14 -11.84 0.15
N LEU A 38 0.30 -10.73 -0.59
CA LEU A 38 -0.40 -10.56 -1.88
C LEU A 38 -0.08 -11.71 -2.84
N LYS A 39 1.21 -12.06 -2.99
CA LYS A 39 1.63 -13.21 -3.80
C LYS A 39 1.00 -14.53 -3.36
N LYS A 40 1.06 -14.83 -2.05
CA LYS A 40 0.47 -16.07 -1.48
C LYS A 40 -1.03 -16.16 -1.67
N ASN A 41 -1.70 -15.03 -1.83
CA ASN A 41 -3.15 -14.95 -2.02
C ASN A 41 -3.56 -14.78 -3.50
N GLY A 42 -2.62 -15.06 -4.42
CA GLY A 42 -2.90 -15.12 -5.84
C GLY A 42 -2.99 -13.76 -6.54
N TYR A 43 -2.57 -12.67 -5.91
CA TYR A 43 -2.45 -11.38 -6.59
C TYR A 43 -1.22 -11.36 -7.49
N GLU A 44 -1.31 -10.64 -8.60
CA GLU A 44 -0.14 -10.28 -9.40
C GLU A 44 0.57 -9.09 -8.74
N ALA A 45 1.44 -9.40 -7.78
CA ALA A 45 2.13 -8.40 -6.99
C ALA A 45 3.45 -7.96 -7.64
N PHE A 46 3.71 -6.66 -7.66
CA PHE A 46 4.92 -6.07 -8.23
C PHE A 46 5.74 -5.35 -7.16
N ALA A 47 6.97 -5.79 -6.94
CA ALA A 47 7.88 -5.11 -6.02
C ALA A 47 8.52 -3.88 -6.69
N VAL A 48 8.42 -2.72 -6.06
CA VAL A 48 9.00 -1.47 -6.56
C VAL A 48 10.12 -0.98 -5.64
N ASN A 49 11.32 -0.94 -6.19
CA ASN A 49 12.52 -0.47 -5.50
C ASN A 49 13.55 0.08 -6.52
N PRO A 50 13.79 1.40 -6.58
CA PRO A 50 14.78 1.98 -7.50
C PRO A 50 16.23 1.61 -7.18
N ASN A 51 16.50 1.03 -6.01
CA ASN A 51 17.86 0.75 -5.53
C ASN A 51 18.24 -0.73 -5.64
N ALA A 52 17.34 -1.58 -6.13
CA ALA A 52 17.58 -3.01 -6.32
C ALA A 52 16.91 -3.45 -7.62
N ALA A 53 17.53 -4.37 -8.35
CA ALA A 53 16.91 -5.02 -9.51
C ALA A 53 16.18 -6.33 -9.13
N GLN A 54 16.45 -6.86 -7.94
CA GLN A 54 15.85 -8.07 -7.41
C GLN A 54 15.78 -8.03 -5.88
N VAL A 55 14.74 -8.64 -5.31
CA VAL A 55 14.58 -8.92 -3.87
C VAL A 55 14.19 -10.39 -3.70
N GLY A 56 15.00 -11.16 -2.96
CA GLY A 56 14.94 -12.62 -3.03
C GLY A 56 15.13 -13.11 -4.47
N ASP A 57 14.21 -13.96 -4.92
CA ASP A 57 14.17 -14.47 -6.30
C ASP A 57 13.23 -13.63 -7.22
N ASP A 58 12.65 -12.55 -6.69
CA ASP A 58 11.71 -11.71 -7.42
C ASP A 58 12.39 -10.51 -8.06
N ALA A 59 12.06 -10.24 -9.32
CA ALA A 59 12.44 -9.01 -9.99
C ALA A 59 11.76 -7.80 -9.35
N THR A 60 12.49 -6.68 -9.27
CA THR A 60 11.95 -5.42 -8.81
C THR A 60 11.98 -4.36 -9.89
N TYR A 61 10.95 -3.53 -9.92
CA TYR A 61 10.83 -2.42 -10.85
C TYR A 61 11.36 -1.13 -10.21
N PRO A 62 12.04 -0.26 -10.96
CA PRO A 62 12.59 0.97 -10.39
C PRO A 62 11.51 2.00 -10.07
N SER A 63 10.36 1.95 -10.74
CA SER A 63 9.23 2.87 -10.55
C SER A 63 7.90 2.21 -10.94
N LEU A 64 6.77 2.87 -10.69
CA LEU A 64 5.46 2.37 -11.11
C LEU A 64 5.32 2.33 -12.63
N ALA A 65 5.86 3.33 -13.33
CA ALA A 65 5.82 3.43 -14.79
C ALA A 65 6.59 2.29 -15.49
N ALA A 66 7.56 1.67 -14.81
CA ALA A 66 8.33 0.57 -15.36
C ALA A 66 7.58 -0.77 -15.36
N ILE A 67 6.41 -0.87 -14.70
CA ILE A 67 5.63 -2.10 -14.61
C ILE A 67 4.87 -2.31 -15.94
N PRO A 68 5.15 -3.38 -16.70
CA PRO A 68 4.46 -3.64 -17.96
C PRO A 68 2.96 -3.85 -17.75
N GLY A 69 2.13 -3.11 -18.48
CA GLY A 69 0.68 -3.21 -18.37
C GLY A 69 0.06 -2.49 -17.16
N GLY A 70 0.85 -1.77 -16.36
CA GLY A 70 0.35 -0.98 -15.23
C GLY A 70 -0.19 -1.83 -14.08
N VAL A 71 -0.84 -1.18 -13.11
CA VAL A 71 -1.38 -1.80 -11.89
C VAL A 71 -2.74 -1.21 -11.52
N ASP A 72 -3.57 -2.00 -10.84
CA ASP A 72 -4.88 -1.61 -10.35
C ASP A 72 -4.78 -0.76 -9.07
N GLY A 73 -3.72 -0.98 -8.28
CA GLY A 73 -3.50 -0.25 -7.04
C GLY A 73 -2.06 -0.29 -6.54
N VAL A 74 -1.73 0.64 -5.64
CA VAL A 74 -0.38 0.80 -5.09
C VAL A 74 -0.42 0.79 -3.57
N VAL A 75 0.39 -0.07 -2.94
CA VAL A 75 0.74 0.01 -1.53
C VAL A 75 2.04 0.78 -1.36
N ILE A 76 1.96 1.93 -0.71
CA ILE A 76 3.11 2.78 -0.38
C ILE A 76 3.70 2.33 0.96
N GLY A 77 4.84 1.65 0.88
CA GLY A 77 5.60 1.10 2.00
C GLY A 77 6.96 1.78 2.21
N THR A 78 7.08 3.05 1.85
CA THR A 78 8.32 3.84 1.97
C THR A 78 8.21 4.92 3.04
N ARG A 79 9.35 5.52 3.42
CA ARG A 79 9.37 6.72 4.28
C ARG A 79 8.52 7.86 3.69
N PRO A 80 7.95 8.75 4.53
CA PRO A 80 7.05 9.82 4.11
C PRO A 80 7.60 10.75 3.02
N ASP A 81 8.91 11.02 3.05
CA ASP A 81 9.63 11.82 2.04
C ASP A 81 9.57 11.21 0.63
N ARG A 82 9.50 9.89 0.52
CA ARG A 82 9.34 9.17 -0.77
C ARG A 82 7.90 8.82 -1.11
N ALA A 83 6.99 8.88 -0.12
CA ALA A 83 5.57 8.61 -0.33
C ALA A 83 4.92 9.64 -1.27
N GLU A 84 5.31 10.91 -1.17
CA GLU A 84 4.77 11.96 -2.05
C GLU A 84 5.16 11.74 -3.51
N ALA A 85 6.43 11.42 -3.78
CA ALA A 85 6.89 11.13 -5.15
C ALA A 85 6.13 9.94 -5.75
N THR A 86 5.92 8.89 -4.95
CA THR A 86 5.15 7.71 -5.38
C THR A 86 3.68 8.07 -5.66
N MET A 87 3.07 8.93 -4.83
CA MET A 87 1.70 9.38 -5.05
C MET A 87 1.57 10.21 -6.34
N ARG A 88 2.54 11.09 -6.61
CA ARG A 88 2.56 11.88 -7.85
C ARG A 88 2.66 10.98 -9.08
N GLU A 89 3.57 10.01 -9.06
CA GLU A 89 3.69 9.02 -10.12
C GLU A 89 2.38 8.22 -10.29
N ALA A 90 1.72 7.82 -9.20
CA ALA A 90 0.44 7.12 -9.26
C ALA A 90 -0.65 7.98 -9.94
N VAL A 91 -0.74 9.26 -9.61
CA VAL A 91 -1.67 10.21 -10.24
C VAL A 91 -1.37 10.38 -11.74
N GLU A 92 -0.10 10.54 -12.10
CA GLU A 92 0.34 10.71 -13.50
C GLU A 92 0.01 9.48 -14.36
N LEU A 93 0.09 8.27 -13.77
CA LEU A 93 -0.26 7.01 -14.42
C LEU A 93 -1.76 6.70 -14.39
N GLY A 94 -2.58 7.56 -13.78
CA GLY A 94 -4.02 7.36 -13.67
C GLY A 94 -4.44 6.28 -12.67
N ILE A 95 -3.57 5.92 -11.73
CA ILE A 95 -3.87 4.94 -10.67
C ILE A 95 -4.72 5.63 -9.59
N THR A 96 -5.93 5.13 -9.38
CA THR A 96 -6.92 5.76 -8.49
C THR A 96 -6.99 5.12 -7.10
N GLN A 97 -6.31 3.98 -6.88
CA GLN A 97 -6.38 3.23 -5.64
C GLN A 97 -5.01 3.17 -4.95
N VAL A 98 -4.84 3.88 -3.83
CA VAL A 98 -3.56 3.94 -3.12
C VAL A 98 -3.74 3.66 -1.62
N TRP A 99 -2.88 2.80 -1.08
CA TRP A 99 -2.81 2.48 0.34
C TRP A 99 -1.46 2.91 0.92
N MET A 100 -1.46 3.82 1.89
CA MET A 100 -0.25 4.14 2.65
C MET A 100 -0.17 3.29 3.91
N HIS A 101 0.77 2.34 3.92
CA HIS A 101 0.89 1.40 5.02
C HIS A 101 1.36 2.10 6.31
N ARG A 102 0.71 1.79 7.44
CA ARG A 102 1.12 2.25 8.77
C ARG A 102 1.21 1.06 9.74
N ALA A 103 2.44 0.72 10.14
CA ALA A 103 2.72 -0.23 11.20
C ALA A 103 2.72 0.45 12.59
N PHE A 104 3.11 -0.29 13.64
CA PHE A 104 3.28 0.24 15.00
C PHE A 104 4.46 1.22 15.09
N GLY A 105 4.23 2.50 14.79
CA GLY A 105 5.25 3.56 14.88
C GLY A 105 5.11 4.60 13.77
N ALA A 106 6.23 5.18 13.34
CA ALA A 106 6.30 6.03 12.15
C ALA A 106 6.07 5.16 10.90
N GLY A 107 4.89 5.29 10.29
CA GLY A 107 4.52 4.59 9.05
C GLY A 107 4.89 5.37 7.79
N SER A 108 4.39 4.93 6.64
CA SER A 108 4.54 5.60 5.33
C SER A 108 3.60 6.77 5.13
N VAL A 109 2.66 6.98 6.07
CA VAL A 109 1.63 8.01 5.95
C VAL A 109 2.26 9.39 5.95
N SER A 110 2.03 10.12 4.86
CA SER A 110 2.41 11.52 4.71
C SER A 110 1.15 12.33 4.47
N ASP A 111 0.92 13.36 5.28
CA ASP A 111 -0.25 14.24 5.13
C ASP A 111 -0.24 14.96 3.77
N THR A 112 0.95 15.32 3.28
CA THR A 112 1.11 15.98 1.96
C THR A 112 0.72 15.03 0.83
N ALA A 113 1.20 13.79 0.88
CA ALA A 113 0.89 12.78 -0.12
C ALA A 113 -0.60 12.40 -0.09
N THR A 114 -1.20 12.27 1.09
CA THR A 114 -2.63 11.98 1.23
C THR A 114 -3.49 13.11 0.67
N ALA A 115 -3.17 14.36 1.02
CA ALA A 115 -3.89 15.52 0.51
C ALA A 115 -3.78 15.62 -1.01
N TYR A 116 -2.57 15.44 -1.56
CA TYR A 116 -2.34 15.47 -2.99
C TYR A 116 -3.15 14.40 -3.73
N GLY A 117 -3.09 13.13 -3.30
CA GLY A 117 -3.86 12.06 -3.92
C GLY A 117 -5.36 12.35 -3.93
N ARG A 118 -5.92 12.75 -2.79
CA ARG A 118 -7.36 13.09 -2.68
C ARG A 118 -7.77 14.27 -3.56
N GLN A 119 -6.93 15.30 -3.68
CA GLN A 119 -7.18 16.44 -4.58
C GLN A 119 -7.22 16.04 -6.06
N HIS A 120 -6.51 14.96 -6.41
CA HIS A 120 -6.43 14.44 -7.78
C HIS A 120 -7.35 13.22 -8.01
N GLY A 121 -8.33 12.99 -7.15
CA GLY A 121 -9.34 11.94 -7.33
C GLY A 121 -8.89 10.52 -6.96
N VAL A 122 -7.74 10.37 -6.29
CA VAL A 122 -7.25 9.09 -5.78
C VAL A 122 -7.97 8.75 -4.46
N THR A 123 -8.48 7.53 -4.36
CA THR A 123 -8.90 6.94 -3.09
C THR A 123 -7.66 6.58 -2.28
N VAL A 124 -7.35 7.40 -1.27
CA VAL A 124 -6.18 7.19 -0.39
C VAL A 124 -6.60 6.59 0.95
N ILE A 125 -6.16 5.36 1.21
CA ILE A 125 -6.27 4.69 2.52
C ILE A 125 -4.98 4.97 3.32
N ASP A 126 -5.02 5.92 4.25
CA ASP A 126 -3.88 6.46 4.98
C ASP A 126 -3.74 5.87 6.40
N GLY A 127 -3.72 4.55 6.50
CA GLY A 127 -3.47 3.86 7.77
C GLY A 127 -3.73 2.36 7.74
N GLY A 128 -3.23 1.69 8.77
CA GLY A 128 -3.37 0.24 8.92
C GLY A 128 -2.59 -0.56 7.88
N CYS A 129 -2.91 -1.85 7.80
CA CYS A 129 -2.32 -2.80 6.87
C CYS A 129 -3.42 -3.37 5.96
N PRO A 130 -3.22 -3.52 4.63
CA PRO A 130 -4.19 -4.15 3.74
C PRO A 130 -4.69 -5.51 4.24
N LEU A 131 -3.79 -6.31 4.85
CA LEU A 131 -4.08 -7.63 5.41
C LEU A 131 -5.17 -7.61 6.48
N MET A 132 -5.43 -6.46 7.11
CA MET A 132 -6.47 -6.31 8.12
C MET A 132 -7.89 -6.36 7.55
N PHE A 133 -8.04 -6.16 6.24
CA PHE A 133 -9.32 -6.01 5.56
C PHE A 133 -9.61 -7.13 4.55
N ALA A 134 -8.66 -8.03 4.33
CA ALA A 134 -8.86 -9.21 3.51
C ALA A 134 -9.83 -10.20 4.19
N ASP A 135 -10.64 -10.90 3.39
CA ASP A 135 -11.63 -11.85 3.92
C ASP A 135 -10.96 -13.00 4.70
N ASN A 136 -9.76 -13.40 4.29
CA ASN A 136 -8.94 -14.41 4.95
C ASN A 136 -7.86 -13.83 5.87
N ALA A 137 -8.02 -12.59 6.34
CA ALA A 137 -7.17 -12.01 7.37
C ALA A 137 -7.04 -12.95 8.58
N ASP A 138 -5.82 -13.19 9.06
CA ASP A 138 -5.60 -14.00 10.26
C ASP A 138 -6.16 -13.32 11.52
N ALA A 139 -6.31 -14.11 12.59
CA ALA A 139 -6.88 -13.63 13.85
C ALA A 139 -6.09 -12.45 14.46
N GLY A 140 -4.77 -12.42 14.28
CA GLY A 140 -3.91 -11.34 14.74
C GLY A 140 -4.17 -10.04 13.98
N HIS A 141 -4.22 -10.11 12.65
CA HIS A 141 -4.54 -8.96 11.79
C HIS A 141 -5.94 -8.42 12.06
N ARG A 142 -6.95 -9.29 12.29
CA ARG A 142 -8.30 -8.87 12.67
C ARG A 142 -8.33 -8.15 14.03
N PHE A 143 -7.58 -8.66 15.01
CA PHE A 143 -7.45 -8.04 16.33
C PHE A 143 -6.79 -6.67 16.25
N PHE A 144 -5.70 -6.55 15.49
CA PHE A 144 -5.00 -5.29 15.28
C PHE A 144 -5.83 -4.28 14.47
N CYS A 145 -6.63 -4.72 13.51
CA CYS A 145 -7.59 -3.87 12.81
C CYS A 145 -8.56 -3.20 13.80
N ARG A 146 -9.10 -3.99 14.72
CA ARG A 146 -10.06 -3.53 15.74
C ARG A 146 -9.42 -2.52 16.68
N ILE A 147 -8.18 -2.77 17.13
CA ILE A 147 -7.42 -1.83 17.96
C ILE A 147 -7.04 -0.56 17.18
N GLY A 148 -6.57 -0.68 15.94
CA GLY A 148 -6.17 0.45 15.10
C GLY A 148 -7.32 1.41 14.79
N THR A 149 -8.51 0.85 14.55
CA THR A 149 -9.75 1.62 14.36
C THR A 149 -10.19 2.32 15.64
N TRP A 150 -10.05 1.65 16.80
CA TRP A 150 -10.39 2.23 18.10
C TRP A 150 -9.42 3.34 18.52
N THR A 151 -8.13 3.18 18.24
CA THR A 151 -7.07 4.17 18.54
C THR A 151 -6.90 5.26 17.48
N LYS A 152 -7.80 5.34 16.48
CA LYS A 152 -7.77 6.30 15.36
C LYS A 152 -6.48 6.26 14.49
N LYS A 153 -5.69 5.18 14.59
CA LYS A 153 -4.52 4.96 13.72
C LYS A 153 -4.90 4.46 12.32
N VAL A 154 -6.13 3.98 12.19
CA VAL A 154 -6.81 3.68 10.92
C VAL A 154 -7.99 4.65 10.79
N PRO A 155 -8.11 5.40 9.67
CA PRO A 155 -9.24 6.29 9.46
C PRO A 155 -10.55 5.49 9.37
N LYS A 156 -11.69 6.11 9.73
CA LYS A 156 -13.02 5.48 9.56
C LYS A 156 -13.61 5.70 8.16
N HIS A 157 -13.23 6.80 7.53
CA HIS A 157 -13.70 7.22 6.21
C HIS A 157 -12.52 7.77 5.42
N VAL A 158 -12.61 7.64 4.10
CA VAL A 158 -11.65 8.17 3.13
C VAL A 158 -12.35 8.98 2.06
#